data_AF-A0A1G2RE21-F1
#
_entry.id   AF-A0A1G2RE21-F1
#
_cell.length_a   1.000
_cell.length_b   1.000
_cell.length_c   1.000
_cell.angle_alpha   90.00
_cell.angle_beta   90.00
_cell.angle_gamma   90.00
#
_symmetry.space_group_name_H-M   'P 1'
#
loop_
_entity.id
_entity.type
_entity.pdbx_description
1 polymer ?
#
loop_
_entity_poly.entity_id
_entity_poly.type
_entity_poly.pdbx_seq_one_letter_code
_entity_poly.pdbx_strand_id
1 'polypeptide(L)' 'MSNGVKTRKSITKRFKITKTGKILRRPTGQDHYRAKKSGKAVRQGRKWVALSKPEAKKIRKLLKS' A
#
# COMPACT_ATOMS: atom_id res chain seq x y z
N MET A 1 32.69 -0.64 -9.35
CA MET A 1 31.50 0.11 -8.88
C MET A 1 30.51 -0.89 -8.31
N SER A 2 30.18 -0.84 -7.02
CA SER A 2 29.18 -1.73 -6.44
C SER A 2 27.79 -1.35 -6.97
N ASN A 3 27.26 -2.14 -7.90
CA ASN A 3 25.88 -1.99 -8.36
C ASN A 3 24.94 -2.58 -7.31
N GLY A 4 24.83 -1.89 -6.17
CA GLY A 4 23.90 -2.22 -5.11
C GLY A 4 22.46 -2.05 -5.58
N VAL A 5 21.67 -3.10 -5.40
CA VAL A 5 20.21 -3.17 -5.51
C VAL A 5 19.57 -1.91 -4.88
N LYS A 6 18.98 -1.04 -5.72
CA LYS A 6 18.42 0.26 -5.30
C LYS A 6 16.96 0.08 -4.91
N THR A 7 16.65 0.40 -3.65
CA THR A 7 15.27 0.34 -3.15
C THR A 7 14.36 1.32 -3.90
N ARG A 8 13.28 0.81 -4.50
CA ARG A 8 12.22 1.61 -5.13
C ARG A 8 11.43 2.40 -4.07
N LYS A 9 11.84 3.63 -3.80
CA LYS A 9 11.26 4.50 -2.77
C LYS A 9 9.76 4.80 -2.98
N SER A 10 9.29 4.77 -4.22
CA SER A 10 7.86 4.94 -4.54
C SER A 10 6.99 3.86 -3.92
N ILE A 11 7.49 2.62 -3.86
CA ILE A 11 6.77 1.47 -3.32
C ILE A 11 6.83 1.48 -1.79
N THR A 12 8.01 1.73 -1.21
CA THR A 12 8.18 1.77 0.26
C THR A 12 7.33 2.85 0.92
N LYS A 13 7.08 3.98 0.24
CA LYS A 13 6.21 5.06 0.74
C LYS A 13 4.72 4.70 0.73
N ARG A 14 4.29 3.75 -0.12
CA ARG A 14 2.86 3.44 -0.37
C ARG A 14 2.38 2.15 0.28
N PHE A 15 3.30 1.22 0.56
CA PHE A 15 2.98 -0.10 1.12
C PHE A 15 3.70 -0.33 2.45
N LYS A 16 3.00 -0.91 3.42
CA LYS A 16 3.55 -1.29 4.73
C LYS A 16 3.60 -2.80 4.83
N ILE A 17 4.73 -3.35 5.29
CA ILE A 17 4.88 -4.78 5.61
C ILE A 17 4.69 -4.94 7.13
N THR A 18 3.78 -5.83 7.55
CA THR A 18 3.58 -6.15 8.97
C THR A 18 4.64 -7.16 9.45
N LYS A 19 4.78 -7.32 10.78
CA LYS A 19 5.65 -8.35 11.36
C LYS A 19 5.32 -9.76 10.86
N THR A 20 4.03 -10.05 10.64
CA THR A 20 3.53 -11.32 10.09
C THR A 20 3.69 -11.45 8.57
N GLY A 21 4.30 -10.47 7.90
CA GLY A 21 4.57 -10.51 6.46
C GLY A 21 3.39 -10.13 5.57
N LYS A 22 2.26 -9.66 6.12
CA LYS A 22 1.13 -9.11 5.34
C LYS A 22 1.54 -7.76 4.75
N ILE A 23 1.12 -7.50 3.52
CA ILE A 23 1.36 -6.21 2.86
C ILE A 23 0.06 -5.41 2.90
N LEU A 24 0.14 -4.21 3.47
CA LEU A 24 -0.98 -3.29 3.63
C LEU A 24 -0.86 -2.11 2.67
N ARG A 25 -2.01 -1.61 2.21
CA ARG A 25 -2.15 -0.37 1.45
C ARG A 25 -3.24 0.53 2.03
N ARG A 26 -3.19 1.82 1.71
CA ARG A 26 -4.34 2.70 1.90
C ARG A 26 -5.36 2.52 0.75
N PRO A 27 -6.66 2.56 1.02
CA PRO A 27 -7.70 2.71 0.00
C PRO A 27 -7.52 3.98 -0.82
N THR A 28 -7.87 3.94 -2.11
CA THR A 28 -7.80 5.09 -3.03
C THR A 28 -9.06 5.97 -2.94
N GLY A 29 -9.05 7.13 -3.61
CA GLY A 29 -10.23 8.00 -3.71
C GLY A 29 -10.58 8.74 -2.42
N GLN A 30 -9.55 9.12 -1.66
CA GLN A 30 -9.68 9.73 -0.34
C GLN A 30 -9.41 11.24 -0.31
N ASP A 31 -8.88 11.82 -1.37
CA ASP A 31 -8.33 13.18 -1.32
C ASP A 31 -9.41 14.24 -1.56
N HIS A 32 -10.30 14.02 -2.53
CA HIS A 32 -11.32 14.98 -2.96
C HIS A 32 -12.71 14.30 -3.12
N TYR A 33 -13.77 15.11 -3.29
CA TYR A 33 -15.18 14.68 -3.38
C TYR A 33 -15.68 13.81 -2.21
N ARG A 34 -15.23 14.09 -0.98
CA ARG A 34 -15.71 13.36 0.21
C ARG A 34 -17.06 13.85 0.74
N ALA A 35 -17.48 15.07 0.42
CA ALA A 35 -18.71 15.68 0.94
C ALA A 35 -19.97 14.87 0.61
N LYS A 36 -20.01 14.24 -0.57
CA LYS A 36 -21.12 13.38 -1.02
C LYS A 36 -21.05 11.94 -0.48
N LYS A 37 -19.94 11.56 0.18
CA LYS A 37 -19.75 10.20 0.69
C LYS A 37 -20.31 10.11 2.11
N SER A 38 -20.96 8.98 2.41
CA SER A 38 -21.45 8.73 3.77
C SER A 38 -20.29 8.71 4.79
N GLY A 39 -20.57 9.14 6.03
CA GLY A 39 -19.58 9.10 7.11
C GLY A 39 -18.99 7.70 7.34
N LYS A 40 -19.78 6.65 7.12
CA LYS A 40 -19.32 5.25 7.18
C LYS A 40 -18.26 4.95 6.13
N ALA A 41 -18.50 5.32 4.86
CA ALA A 41 -17.55 5.13 3.78
C ALA A 41 -16.24 5.92 4.02
N VAL A 42 -16.37 7.16 4.51
CA VAL A 42 -15.23 8.00 4.90
C VAL A 42 -14.37 7.33 5.97
N ARG A 43 -14.99 6.78 7.02
CA ARG A 43 -14.27 6.08 8.11
C ARG A 43 -13.62 4.79 7.65
N GLN A 44 -14.29 4.00 6.81
CA GLN A 44 -13.72 2.77 6.26
C GLN A 44 -12.47 3.04 5.41
N GLY A 45 -12.46 4.13 4.64
CA GLY A 45 -11.29 4.54 3.86
C GLY A 45 -10.05 4.83 4.71
N ARG A 46 -10.19 5.29 5.95
CA ARG A 46 -9.04 5.64 6.81
C ARG A 46 -8.22 4.41 7.24
N LYS A 47 -8.79 3.21 7.19
CA LYS A 47 -8.12 1.98 7.63
C LYS A 47 -7.16 1.46 6.55
N TRP A 48 -6.03 0.92 6.99
CA TRP A 48 -5.14 0.15 6.12
C TRP A 48 -5.80 -1.18 5.77
N VAL A 49 -5.73 -1.57 4.50
CA VAL A 49 -6.35 -2.78 3.99
C VAL A 49 -5.25 -3.71 3.47
N ALA A 50 -5.40 -5.01 3.72
CA ALA A 50 -4.50 -6.01 3.20
C ALA A 50 -4.61 -6.14 1.68
N LEU A 51 -3.49 -6.31 1.01
CA LEU A 51 -3.47 -6.66 -0.40
C LEU A 51 -3.98 -8.09 -0.63
N SER A 52 -4.50 -8.32 -1.82
CA SER A 52 -4.78 -9.67 -2.29
C SER A 52 -3.47 -10.48 -2.39
N LYS A 53 -3.57 -11.81 -2.25
CA LYS A 53 -2.41 -12.72 -2.39
C LYS A 53 -1.60 -12.51 -3.68
N PRO A 54 -2.19 -12.39 -4.89
CA PRO A 54 -1.41 -12.20 -6.11
C PRO A 54 -0.70 -10.84 -6.17
N GLU A 55 -1.35 -9.76 -5.75
CA GLU A 55 -0.73 -8.43 -5.71
C GLU A 55 0.43 -8.38 -4.71
N ALA A 56 0.25 -8.99 -3.54
CA ALA A 56 1.29 -9.05 -2.52
C ALA A 56 2.55 -9.77 -3.03
N LYS A 57 2.41 -10.83 -3.84
CA LYS A 57 3.54 -11.54 -4.47
C LYS A 57 4.30 -10.62 -5.44
N LYS A 58 3.58 -9.85 -6.27
CA LYS A 58 4.18 -8.88 -7.20
C LYS A 58 4.93 -7.77 -6.47
N ILE A 59 4.30 -7.15 -5.46
CA ILE A 59 4.92 -6.07 -4.66
C ILE A 59 6.17 -6.56 -3.93
N ARG A 60 6.15 -7.79 -3.39
CA ARG A 60 7.33 -8.38 -2.73
C ARG A 60 8.50 -8.56 -3.69
N LYS A 61 8.25 -8.97 -4.94
CA LYS A 61 9.28 -9.07 -5.98
C LYS A 61 9.90 -7.71 -6.31
N LEU A 62 9.08 -6.65 -6.36
CA LEU A 62 9.54 -5.29 -6.69
C LEU A 62 10.35 -4.61 -5.58
N LEU A 63 10.27 -5.09 -4.34
CA LEU A 63 11.05 -4.59 -3.20
C LEU A 63 12.40 -5.30 -3.05
N LYS A 64 12.57 -6.48 -3.66
CA LYS A 64 13.79 -7.30 -3.58
C LYS A 64 14.83 -6.95 -4.67
N SER A 65 14.67 -5.81 -5.34
CA SER A 65 15.49 -5.32 -6.46
C SER A 65 16.33 -4.12 -6.08
#